data_AF-A0A958XBJ4-F1
#
_entry.id   AF-A0A958XBJ4-F1
#
_cell.length_a   1.000
_cell.length_b   1.000
_cell.length_c   1.000
_cell.angle_alpha   90.00
_cell.angle_beta   90.00
_cell.angle_gamma   90.00
#
_symmetry.space_group_name_H-M   'P 1'
#
loop_
_entity.id
_entity.type
_entity.pdbx_description
1 polymer ?
#
loop_
_entity_poly.entity_id
_entity_poly.type
_entity_poly.pdbx_seq_one_letter_code
_entity_poly.pdbx_strand_id
1 'polypeptide(L)'
;MARNKPTYLYAIISVALVLFIVGFFALTALHGRKLVSLFKEKVDIWLELKPGTPEEEVPRIIAGLREKSFVKPETVTFITREQAAAAMKEDLGDNSLLEDNPDLLRDVIRF
;
A
#
# COMPACT_ATOMS: atom_id res chain seq x y z
N MET A 1 16.82 -64.86 7.00
CA MET A 1 16.84 -63.89 5.88
C MET A 1 15.79 -62.83 6.16
N ALA A 2 16.17 -61.64 6.62
CA ALA A 2 15.23 -60.55 6.84
C ALA A 2 14.89 -59.91 5.49
N ARG A 3 13.60 -59.86 5.12
CA ARG A 3 13.11 -59.15 3.93
C ARG A 3 12.80 -57.71 4.32
N ASN A 4 13.74 -56.82 4.02
CA ASN A 4 13.60 -55.38 4.20
C ASN A 4 12.53 -54.92 3.19
N LYS A 5 11.33 -54.59 3.65
CA LYS A 5 10.27 -54.08 2.77
C LYS A 5 10.65 -52.67 2.31
N PRO A 6 10.51 -52.32 1.02
CA PRO A 6 10.96 -51.04 0.51
C PRO A 6 10.15 -49.88 1.10
N THR A 7 10.82 -48.74 1.16
CA THR A 7 10.53 -47.54 1.93
C THR A 7 9.38 -46.70 1.34
N TYR A 8 8.15 -47.21 1.36
CA TYR A 8 6.95 -46.51 0.83
C TYR A 8 6.60 -45.20 1.55
N LEU A 9 7.03 -45.05 2.81
CA LEU A 9 6.77 -43.86 3.62
C LEU A 9 7.31 -42.58 2.95
N TYR A 10 8.51 -42.65 2.37
CA TYR A 10 9.15 -41.49 1.73
C TYR A 10 8.44 -41.13 0.42
N ALA A 11 7.97 -42.12 -0.33
CA ALA A 11 7.16 -41.88 -1.52
C ALA A 11 5.83 -41.17 -1.16
N ILE A 12 5.17 -41.60 -0.09
CA ILE A 12 3.93 -40.96 0.39
C ILE A 12 4.18 -39.51 0.81
N ILE A 13 5.24 -39.25 1.60
CA ILE A 13 5.60 -37.90 2.04
C ILE A 13 5.94 -37.00 0.83
N SER A 14 6.67 -37.53 -0.15
CA SER A 14 7.03 -36.81 -1.37
C SER A 14 5.79 -36.40 -2.16
N VAL A 15 4.86 -37.33 -2.41
CA VAL A 15 3.63 -37.03 -3.16
C VAL A 15 2.74 -36.06 -2.36
N ALA A 16 2.63 -36.23 -1.04
CA ALA A 16 1.88 -35.33 -0.18
C ALA A 16 2.42 -33.90 -0.23
N LEU A 17 3.75 -33.71 -0.22
CA LEU A 17 4.36 -32.40 -0.33
C LEU A 17 4.08 -31.74 -1.69
N VAL A 18 4.15 -32.51 -2.78
CA VAL A 18 3.82 -32.00 -4.12
C VAL A 18 2.35 -31.57 -4.18
N LEU A 19 1.43 -32.41 -3.71
CA LEU A 19 0.00 -32.09 -3.68
C LEU A 19 -0.31 -30.91 -2.76
N PHE A 20 0.41 -30.77 -1.64
CA PHE A 20 0.29 -29.61 -0.75
C PHE A 20 0.68 -28.32 -1.46
N ILE A 21 1.81 -28.29 -2.17
CA ILE A 21 2.25 -27.11 -2.91
C ILE A 21 1.23 -26.77 -4.01
N VAL A 22 0.77 -27.75 -4.78
CA VAL A 22 -0.24 -27.55 -5.83
C VAL A 22 -1.56 -27.03 -5.24
N GLY A 23 -2.03 -27.62 -4.13
CA GLY A 23 -3.25 -27.20 -3.44
C GLY A 23 -3.13 -25.78 -2.86
N PHE A 24 -1.97 -25.45 -2.29
CA PHE A 24 -1.67 -24.10 -1.82
C PHE A 24 -1.75 -23.09 -2.96
N PHE A 25 -1.08 -23.34 -4.09
CA PHE A 25 -1.14 -22.44 -5.23
C PHE A 25 -2.54 -22.34 -5.85
N ALA A 26 -3.30 -23.44 -5.90
CA ALA A 26 -4.69 -23.41 -6.35
C ALA A 26 -5.56 -22.53 -5.45
N LEU A 27 -5.42 -22.65 -4.12
CA LEU A 27 -6.11 -21.78 -3.17
C LEU A 27 -5.67 -20.32 -3.30
N THR A 28 -4.37 -20.04 -3.43
CA THR A 28 -3.84 -18.69 -3.64
C THR A 28 -4.39 -18.07 -4.92
N ALA A 29 -4.47 -18.83 -6.02
CA ALA A 29 -5.04 -18.36 -7.28
C ALA A 29 -6.53 -18.03 -7.14
N LEU A 30 -7.30 -18.88 -6.44
CA LEU A 30 -8.71 -18.61 -6.16
C LEU A 30 -8.91 -17.35 -5.29
N HIS A 31 -8.02 -17.14 -4.31
CA HIS A 31 -8.06 -15.99 -3.40
C HIS A 31 -7.33 -14.75 -3.95
N GLY A 32 -6.70 -14.83 -5.12
CA GLY A 32 -5.87 -13.76 -5.68
C GLY A 32 -6.62 -12.44 -5.87
N ARG A 33 -7.93 -12.49 -6.16
CA ARG A 33 -8.78 -11.29 -6.25
C ARG A 33 -8.84 -10.51 -4.94
N LYS A 34 -8.92 -11.21 -3.79
CA LYS A 34 -8.91 -10.58 -2.46
C LYS A 34 -7.55 -9.98 -2.17
N LEU A 35 -6.47 -10.65 -2.56
CA LEU A 35 -5.12 -10.10 -2.44
C LEU A 35 -4.97 -8.82 -3.25
N VAL A 36 -5.40 -8.83 -4.52
CA VAL A 36 -5.37 -7.63 -5.39
C VAL A 36 -6.21 -6.49 -4.82
N SER A 37 -7.40 -6.77 -4.27
CA SER A 37 -8.21 -5.70 -3.66
C SER A 37 -7.51 -5.11 -2.42
N LEU A 38 -6.93 -5.95 -1.55
CA LEU A 38 -6.19 -5.49 -0.36
C LEU A 38 -5.00 -4.60 -0.73
N PHE A 39 -4.28 -4.92 -1.82
CA PHE A 39 -3.19 -4.08 -2.29
C PHE A 39 -3.72 -2.78 -2.91
N LYS A 40 -4.77 -2.83 -3.75
CA LYS A 40 -5.36 -1.64 -4.37
C LYS A 40 -5.97 -0.66 -3.36
N GLU A 41 -6.43 -1.15 -2.21
CA GLU A 41 -7.00 -0.31 -1.15
C GLU A 41 -5.95 0.42 -0.30
N LYS A 42 -4.68 0.04 -0.40
CA LYS A 42 -3.58 0.64 0.36
C LYS A 42 -2.68 1.57 -0.47
N VAL A 43 -3.09 1.88 -1.70
CA VAL A 43 -2.33 2.80 -2.55
C VAL A 43 -2.81 4.22 -2.26
N ASP A 44 -2.03 4.95 -1.48
CA ASP A 44 -2.21 6.38 -1.29
C ASP A 44 -1.51 7.12 -2.43
N ILE A 45 -2.26 7.90 -3.22
CA ILE A 45 -1.70 8.77 -4.26
C ILE A 45 -1.59 10.18 -3.71
N TRP A 46 -0.41 10.79 -3.87
CA TRP A 46 -0.11 12.13 -3.37
C TRP A 46 -0.06 13.11 -4.53
N LEU A 47 -0.96 14.08 -4.54
CA LEU A 47 -0.96 15.18 -5.49
C LEU A 47 -0.37 16.43 -4.81
N GLU A 48 0.89 16.73 -5.12
CA GLU A 48 1.55 17.94 -4.62
C GLU A 48 1.04 19.19 -5.33
N LEU A 49 0.70 20.20 -4.54
CA LEU A 49 0.32 21.51 -5.05
C LEU A 49 1.56 22.39 -5.24
N LYS A 50 1.50 23.22 -6.29
CA LYS A 50 2.56 24.20 -6.54
C LYS A 50 2.51 25.31 -5.46
N PRO A 51 3.66 25.91 -5.13
CA PRO A 51 3.69 27.02 -4.18
C PRO A 51 2.93 28.21 -4.76
N GLY A 52 2.02 28.79 -3.96
CA GLY A 52 1.15 29.89 -4.40
C GLY A 52 -0.12 29.46 -5.13
N THR A 53 -0.50 28.18 -5.06
CA THR A 53 -1.84 27.74 -5.49
C THR A 53 -2.88 28.49 -4.65
N PRO A 54 -3.85 29.21 -5.25
CA PRO A 54 -4.87 29.92 -4.50
C PRO A 54 -5.68 28.93 -3.64
N GLU A 55 -5.90 29.26 -2.37
CA GLU A 55 -6.72 28.43 -1.48
C GLU A 55 -8.14 28.22 -2.02
N GLU A 56 -8.65 29.14 -2.83
CA GLU A 56 -9.94 29.04 -3.51
C GLU A 56 -9.97 27.98 -4.63
N GLU A 57 -8.82 27.61 -5.19
CA GLU A 57 -8.71 26.56 -6.22
C GLU A 57 -8.64 25.15 -5.62
N VAL A 58 -8.13 25.01 -4.40
CA VAL A 58 -7.99 23.71 -3.71
C VAL A 58 -9.34 22.96 -3.61
N PRO A 59 -10.47 23.59 -3.20
CA PRO A 59 -11.78 22.95 -3.21
C PRO A 59 -12.24 22.48 -4.60
N ARG A 60 -11.90 23.22 -5.67
CA ARG A 60 -12.25 22.83 -7.04
C ARG A 60 -11.50 21.58 -7.49
N ILE A 61 -10.21 21.52 -7.16
CA ILE A 61 -9.37 20.34 -7.44
C ILE A 61 -9.89 19.12 -6.68
N ILE A 62 -10.21 19.28 -5.39
CA ILE A 62 -10.80 18.22 -4.55
C ILE A 62 -12.13 17.73 -5.13
N ALA A 63 -13.02 18.63 -5.53
CA ALA A 63 -14.30 18.27 -6.14
C ALA A 63 -14.09 17.48 -7.45
N GLY A 64 -13.20 17.95 -8.33
CA GLY A 64 -12.89 17.27 -9.58
C GLY A 64 -12.22 15.89 -9.39
N LEU A 65 -11.46 15.69 -8.31
CA LEU A 65 -10.90 14.39 -7.94
C LEU A 65 -11.99 13.43 -7.45
N ARG A 66 -12.92 13.91 -6.62
CA ARG A 66 -14.03 13.09 -6.09
C ARG A 66 -14.98 12.57 -7.18
N GLU A 67 -15.08 13.26 -8.32
CA GLU A 67 -15.89 12.83 -9.46
C GLU A 67 -15.23 11.75 -10.33
N LYS A 68 -13.93 11.46 -10.13
CA LYS A 68 -13.24 10.46 -10.94
C LYS A 68 -13.60 9.05 -10.49
N SER A 69 -13.89 8.19 -11.47
CA SER A 69 -14.24 6.78 -11.24
C SER A 69 -13.13 5.92 -10.62
N PHE A 70 -11.90 6.41 -10.62
CA PHE A 70 -10.74 5.74 -10.02
C PHE A 70 -10.37 6.29 -8.63
N VAL A 71 -11.06 7.32 -8.14
CA VAL A 71 -10.84 7.93 -6.83
C VAL A 71 -11.96 7.48 -5.90
N LYS A 72 -11.62 7.09 -4.67
CA LYS A 72 -12.61 6.89 -3.62
C LYS A 72 -12.89 8.26 -2.98
N PRO A 73 -14.12 8.81 -3.06
CA PRO A 73 -14.38 10.17 -2.59
C PRO A 73 -14.05 10.40 -1.11
N GLU A 74 -14.12 9.31 -0.33
CA GLU A 74 -13.96 9.24 1.12
C GLU A 74 -12.49 9.25 1.56
N THR A 75 -11.56 8.93 0.65
CA THR A 75 -10.11 8.91 0.94
C THR A 75 -9.46 10.27 0.68
N VAL A 76 -10.13 11.15 -0.09
CA VAL A 76 -9.61 12.47 -0.45
C VAL A 76 -9.44 13.35 0.79
N THR A 77 -8.18 13.60 1.13
CA THR A 77 -7.73 14.36 2.31
C THR A 77 -6.76 15.45 1.86
N PHE A 78 -6.94 16.67 2.35
CA PHE A 78 -5.97 17.75 2.18
C PHE A 78 -5.01 17.78 3.38
N ILE A 79 -3.71 17.80 3.10
CA ILE A 79 -2.64 17.85 4.10
C ILE A 79 -1.83 19.10 3.81
N THR A 80 -1.78 20.03 4.77
CA THR A 80 -0.94 21.23 4.62
C THR A 80 0.53 20.89 4.87
N ARG A 81 1.42 21.72 4.36
CA ARG A 81 2.86 21.62 4.62
C ARG A 81 3.17 21.57 6.12
N GLU A 82 2.44 22.35 6.94
CA GLU A 82 2.64 22.40 8.39
C GLU A 82 2.20 21.09 9.06
N GLN A 83 1.10 20.48 8.59
CA GLN A 83 0.66 19.16 9.06
C GLN A 83 1.65 18.07 8.65
N ALA A 84 2.17 18.13 7.41
CA ALA A 84 3.21 17.21 6.95
C ALA A 84 4.51 17.35 7.77
N ALA A 85 4.90 18.59 8.12
CA ALA A 85 6.06 18.85 8.96
C ALA A 85 5.88 18.30 10.38
N ALA A 86 4.69 18.45 10.97
CA ALA A 86 4.37 17.91 12.29
C ALA A 86 4.40 16.38 12.31
N ALA A 87 3.84 15.73 11.29
CA ALA A 87 3.87 14.27 11.15
C ALA A 87 5.32 13.75 10.96
N MET A 88 6.11 14.41 10.10
CA MET A 88 7.51 14.05 9.88
C MET A 88 8.35 14.21 11.16
N LYS A 89 8.09 15.26 11.94
CA LYS A 89 8.71 15.46 13.25
C LYS A 89 8.36 14.34 14.23
N GLU A 90 7.10 13.90 14.24
CA GLU A 90 6.64 12.81 15.10
C GLU A 90 7.32 11.48 14.72
N ASP A 91 7.42 11.19 13.42
CA ASP A 91 8.00 9.96 12.90
C ASP A 91 9.53 9.89 13.09
N LEU A 92 10.23 11.01 12.89
CA LEU A 92 11.69 11.08 12.97
C LEU A 92 12.21 11.43 14.38
N GLY A 93 11.38 12.05 15.20
CA GLY A 93 11.75 12.54 16.54
C GLY A 93 12.62 13.80 16.54
N ASP A 94 12.93 14.39 15.38
CA ASP A 94 13.70 15.64 15.25
C ASP A 94 13.24 16.52 14.07
N ASN A 95 13.76 17.75 14.01
CA ASN A 95 13.47 18.76 12.99
C ASN A 95 14.66 19.06 12.06
N SER A 96 15.80 18.40 12.23
CA SER A 96 17.08 18.75 11.59
C SER A 96 16.97 18.79 10.06
N LEU A 97 16.26 17.82 9.47
CA LEU A 97 16.06 17.74 8.03
C LEU A 97 15.24 18.91 7.46
N LEU A 98 14.27 19.42 8.21
CA LEU A 98 13.44 20.55 7.80
C LEU A 98 14.15 21.89 8.01
N GLU A 99 15.01 21.99 9.03
CA GLU A 99 15.85 23.15 9.27
C GLU A 99 16.90 23.32 8.17
N ASP A 100 17.50 22.23 7.71
CA ASP A 100 18.45 22.24 6.59
C ASP A 100 17.78 22.50 5.24
N ASN A 101 16.51 22.09 5.07
CA ASN A 101 15.76 22.22 3.82
C ASN A 101 14.32 22.75 4.07
N PRO A 102 14.14 24.08 4.20
CA PRO A 102 12.85 24.67 4.54
C PRO A 102 11.74 24.48 3.49
N ASP A 103 12.10 24.22 2.23
CA ASP A 103 11.18 23.99 1.11
C ASP A 103 10.94 22.50 0.79
N LEU A 104 11.35 21.60 1.69
CA LEU A 104 11.25 20.15 1.48
C LEU A 104 9.80 19.65 1.35
N LEU A 105 8.86 20.30 2.03
CA LEU A 105 7.46 19.87 2.11
C LEU A 105 6.52 20.83 1.36
N ARG A 106 5.46 20.28 0.77
CA ARG A 106 4.42 21.00 0.04
C ARG A 106 3.04 20.63 0.57
N ASP A 107 2.04 21.42 0.21
CA ASP A 107 0.65 21.05 0.41
C ASP A 107 0.30 19.88 -0.52
N VAL A 108 -0.40 18.88 -0.01
CA VAL A 108 -0.71 17.65 -0.72
C VAL A 108 -2.19 17.31 -0.60
N ILE A 109 -2.79 16.89 -1.72
CA ILE A 109 -4.07 16.19 -1.70
C ILE A 109 -3.78 14.70 -1.80
N ARG A 110 -4.07 13.95 -0.73
CA ARG A 110 -3.95 12.49 -0.67
C ARG A 110 -5.28 11.84 -0.99
N PHE A 111 -5.32 10.80 -1.83
CA PHE A 111 -6.54 10.06 -2.15
C PHE A 111 -6.27 8.60 -2.55
#